data_AF-A0A1W9RTL4-F1
#
_entry.id   AF-A0A1W9RTL4-F1
#
_cell.length_a   1.000
_cell.length_b   1.000
_cell.length_c   1.000
_cell.angle_alpha   90.00
_cell.angle_beta   90.00
_cell.angle_gamma   90.00
#
_symmetry.space_group_name_H-M   'P 1'
#
loop_
_entity.id
_entity.type
_entity.pdbx_description
1 polymer ?
#
loop_
_entity_poly.entity_id
_entity_poly.type
_entity_poly.pdbx_seq_one_letter_code
_entity_poly.pdbx_strand_id
1 'polypeptide(L)'
;MKEVTLTVDGKKITVPAGTLLIDACEQNGIYIPRFCYHKHLFPSGNCRMCLVTIEKNPKPQPSCMTPVADGMVVHTNTPEVAEIRKAVLEFILINHPLDCPICDKAGECMLQDQYMEFSGDKSRFNETKVAKEKLYHFGEKIVYDAERCILCSRCVRITREVSKTNKLGILERGDRSYVALAHGDTLDDDPYAYCVTDNCPVGALTPTYFRFKERVWYLHKTPSVCAGCSRGCNIWIETKDNVIYRVRPRENDAVNKSWMCDFGREYYIYPPKNRAAGVKINHRAVDYGKFVSEVASLLKEHTKETAFVLSAYATNEELTLAKQLTEHLGIKGIFHKKDRVWQESTGEIREDDILIKEDKTPNMAGVKNAFPDAKDINDMVISDFKYAVVWGPGAPLDKVSGLELIVISAMVDQVWDKAKYNLAGRISAEKHGSFTNFEGITQDFRRAIKGENNYDELTFFVDLLKELGVKPIGRTVQEIQNAK
;
A
#
# COMPACT_ATOMS: atom_id res chain seq x y z
N MET A 1 21.36 7.55 24.34
CA MET A 1 22.45 7.14 23.44
C MET A 1 23.46 8.28 23.41
N LYS A 2 24.76 8.00 23.26
CA LYS A 2 25.77 9.06 23.11
C LYS A 2 25.53 9.78 21.79
N GLU A 3 25.45 11.10 21.80
CA GLU A 3 25.38 11.91 20.58
C GLU A 3 26.79 12.30 20.12
N VAL A 4 26.93 12.55 18.81
CA VAL A 4 28.16 13.07 18.20
C VAL A 4 27.81 14.26 17.33
N THR A 5 28.70 15.26 17.28
CA THR A 5 28.54 16.44 16.44
C THR A 5 29.55 16.41 15.30
N LEU A 6 29.06 16.61 14.08
CA LEU A 6 29.86 16.70 12.87
C LEU A 6 29.51 17.97 12.09
N THR A 7 30.39 18.38 11.20
CA THR A 7 30.18 19.52 10.30
C THR A 7 30.04 19.01 8.88
N VAL A 8 28.91 19.30 8.22
CA VAL A 8 28.64 18.93 6.82
C VAL A 8 28.45 20.22 6.03
N ASP A 9 29.34 20.50 5.08
CA ASP A 9 29.33 21.72 4.26
C ASP A 9 29.22 23.02 5.11
N GLY A 10 29.94 23.05 6.24
CA GLY A 10 29.93 24.17 7.19
C GLY A 10 28.77 24.18 8.20
N LYS A 11 27.74 23.33 8.02
CA LYS A 11 26.62 23.18 8.95
C LYS A 11 26.95 22.15 10.03
N LYS A 12 26.87 22.55 11.30
CA LYS A 12 26.96 21.60 12.42
C LYS A 12 25.66 20.83 12.56
N ILE A 13 25.76 19.51 12.68
CA ILE A 13 24.64 18.61 12.92
C ILE A 13 24.99 17.65 14.06
N THR A 14 23.99 17.25 14.84
CA THR A 14 24.14 16.33 15.97
C THR A 14 23.19 15.17 15.79
N VAL A 15 23.71 13.95 15.91
CA VAL A 15 22.96 12.70 15.73
C VAL A 15 23.47 11.62 16.70
N PRO A 16 22.73 10.53 16.93
CA PRO A 16 23.22 9.40 17.70
C PRO A 16 24.53 8.84 17.13
N ALA A 17 25.46 8.46 18.02
CA ALA A 17 26.69 7.79 17.63
C ALA A 17 26.38 6.48 16.89
N GLY A 18 27.10 6.21 15.81
CA GLY A 18 26.90 5.01 14.98
C GLY A 18 25.90 5.17 13.84
N THR A 19 25.16 6.29 13.76
CA THR A 19 24.34 6.63 12.58
C THR A 19 25.22 6.70 11.32
N LEU A 20 24.75 6.17 10.19
CA LEU A 20 25.46 6.28 8.92
C LEU A 20 25.44 7.74 8.45
N LEU A 21 26.52 8.19 7.83
CA LEU A 21 26.66 9.56 7.35
C LEU A 21 25.54 9.97 6.38
N ILE A 22 25.11 9.04 5.51
CA ILE A 22 23.99 9.32 4.59
C ILE A 22 22.67 9.61 5.33
N ASP A 23 22.39 8.88 6.41
CA ASP A 23 21.19 9.07 7.23
C ASP A 23 21.29 10.34 8.06
N ALA A 24 22.48 10.62 8.62
CA ALA A 24 22.73 11.84 9.37
C ALA A 24 22.50 13.08 8.49
N CYS A 25 22.96 13.04 7.24
CA CYS A 25 22.71 14.09 6.25
C CYS A 25 21.22 14.20 5.91
N GLU A 26 20.55 13.08 5.63
CA GLU A 26 19.12 13.06 5.25
C GLU A 26 18.21 13.57 6.36
N GLN A 27 18.44 13.18 7.62
CA GLN A 27 17.74 13.69 8.81
C GLN A 27 17.90 15.20 8.99
N ASN A 28 18.96 15.80 8.41
CA ASN A 28 19.29 17.22 8.51
C ASN A 28 19.04 17.99 7.21
N GLY A 29 18.29 17.41 6.27
CA GLY A 29 17.88 18.03 5.01
C GLY A 29 18.97 18.10 3.94
N ILE A 30 20.03 17.29 4.05
CA ILE A 30 21.14 17.24 3.11
C ILE A 30 21.02 15.96 2.26
N TYR A 31 20.77 16.13 0.96
CA TYR A 31 20.64 15.01 0.03
C TYR A 31 22.00 14.59 -0.56
N ILE A 32 22.36 13.31 -0.46
CA ILE A 32 23.54 12.70 -1.09
C ILE A 32 23.12 11.64 -2.14
N PRO A 33 23.33 11.81 -3.44
CA PRO A 33 22.80 10.90 -4.46
C PRO A 33 23.19 9.42 -4.25
N ARG A 34 22.27 8.50 -4.61
CA ARG A 34 22.40 7.08 -4.27
C ARG A 34 21.63 6.16 -5.23
N PHE A 35 22.16 4.96 -5.44
CA PHE A 35 21.45 3.89 -6.18
C PHE A 35 21.27 2.62 -5.37
N CYS A 36 22.33 2.10 -4.73
CA CYS A 36 22.22 0.85 -3.96
C CYS A 36 21.66 1.07 -2.55
N TYR A 37 21.94 2.22 -1.94
CA TYR A 37 21.49 2.51 -0.58
C TYR A 37 19.96 2.55 -0.51
N HIS A 38 19.39 1.90 0.51
CA HIS A 38 17.98 1.97 0.87
C HIS A 38 17.92 1.85 2.39
N LYS A 39 17.20 2.75 3.08
CA LYS A 39 17.28 2.86 4.55
C LYS A 39 16.86 1.62 5.34
N HIS A 40 16.02 0.76 4.74
CA HIS A 40 15.60 -0.50 5.36
C HIS A 40 16.31 -1.74 4.82
N LEU A 41 17.43 -1.58 4.10
CA LEU A 41 18.29 -2.69 3.65
C LEU A 41 19.71 -2.47 4.17
N PHE A 42 20.44 -3.57 4.40
CA PHE A 42 21.84 -3.49 4.79
C PHE A 42 22.66 -2.76 3.72
N PRO A 43 23.53 -1.81 4.09
CA PRO A 43 24.33 -1.07 3.12
C PRO A 43 25.25 -1.97 2.28
N SER A 44 25.22 -1.78 0.96
CA SER A 44 26.08 -2.54 0.03
C SER A 44 27.31 -1.76 -0.45
N GLY A 45 27.18 -0.44 -0.63
CA GLY A 45 28.27 0.41 -1.10
C GLY A 45 28.76 0.14 -2.54
N ASN A 46 28.08 -0.69 -3.32
CA ASN A 46 28.58 -1.12 -4.64
C ASN A 46 28.48 -0.05 -5.73
N CYS A 47 27.48 0.86 -5.67
CA CYS A 47 27.24 1.83 -6.74
C CYS A 47 28.13 3.08 -6.71
N ARG A 48 28.78 3.38 -5.57
CA ARG A 48 29.67 4.54 -5.36
C ARG A 48 29.08 5.94 -5.63
N MET A 49 27.79 6.09 -5.92
CA MET A 49 27.18 7.40 -6.19
C MET A 49 27.18 8.34 -4.96
N CYS A 50 27.22 7.77 -3.76
CA CYS A 50 27.15 8.50 -2.49
C CYS A 50 28.52 8.89 -1.93
N LEU A 51 29.56 8.94 -2.76
CA LEU A 51 30.91 9.34 -2.34
C LEU A 51 30.91 10.82 -1.90
N VAL A 52 31.59 11.07 -0.78
CA VAL A 52 31.79 12.40 -0.19
C VAL A 52 33.25 12.52 0.25
N THR A 53 33.77 13.74 0.41
CA THR A 53 35.10 13.93 1.00
C THR A 53 34.96 14.22 2.49
N ILE A 54 35.91 13.71 3.25
CA ILE A 54 35.98 13.89 4.70
C ILE A 54 37.39 14.38 5.00
N GLU A 55 37.53 15.46 5.76
CA GLU A 55 38.86 15.97 6.13
C GLU A 55 39.70 14.87 6.78
N LYS A 56 41.01 14.89 6.51
CA LYS A 56 42.01 13.90 6.97
C LYS A 56 41.85 12.49 6.38
N ASN A 57 40.84 12.24 5.55
CA ASN A 57 40.77 11.04 4.73
C ASN A 57 41.33 11.32 3.32
N PRO A 58 42.34 10.57 2.85
CA PRO A 58 42.99 10.84 1.56
C PRO A 58 42.16 10.41 0.35
N LYS A 59 41.05 9.70 0.56
CA LYS A 59 40.16 9.20 -0.48
C LYS A 59 38.71 9.56 -0.16
N PRO A 60 37.87 9.83 -1.17
CA PRO A 60 36.43 9.93 -0.99
C PRO A 60 35.85 8.69 -0.32
N GLN A 61 34.93 8.89 0.62
CA GLN A 61 34.32 7.84 1.42
C GLN A 61 32.86 7.61 1.02
N PRO A 62 32.37 6.36 1.00
CA PRO A 62 30.97 6.07 0.76
C PRO A 62 30.14 6.45 1.99
N SER A 63 29.36 7.52 1.91
CA SER A 63 28.52 7.98 3.03
C SER A 63 27.54 6.92 3.54
N CYS A 64 27.11 5.99 2.68
CA CYS A 64 26.20 4.92 3.06
C CYS A 64 26.84 3.79 3.89
N MET A 65 28.16 3.76 4.04
CA MET A 65 28.87 2.76 4.87
C MET A 65 29.77 3.41 5.91
N THR A 66 29.76 4.74 6.02
CA THR A 66 30.62 5.49 6.93
C THR A 66 29.80 5.91 8.15
N PRO A 67 30.01 5.33 9.34
CA PRO A 67 29.41 5.83 10.56
C PRO A 67 29.94 7.23 10.88
N VAL A 68 29.08 8.09 11.43
CA VAL A 68 29.51 9.42 11.87
C VAL A 68 30.41 9.32 13.10
N ALA A 69 31.38 10.23 13.19
CA ALA A 69 32.26 10.40 14.32
C ALA A 69 32.23 11.85 14.80
N ASP A 70 32.51 12.05 16.09
CA ASP A 70 32.57 13.39 16.68
C ASP A 70 33.71 14.21 16.07
N GLY A 71 33.42 15.47 15.75
CA GLY A 71 34.36 16.38 15.08
C GLY A 71 34.62 16.05 13.61
N MET A 72 33.90 15.10 13.00
CA MET A 72 34.03 14.81 11.57
C MET A 72 33.65 16.05 10.73
N VAL A 73 34.45 16.37 9.71
CA VAL A 73 34.17 17.45 8.76
C VAL A 73 34.00 16.83 7.37
N VAL A 74 32.81 16.99 6.80
CA VAL A 74 32.37 16.34 5.56
C VAL A 74 32.04 17.42 4.53
N HIS A 75 32.46 17.21 3.29
CA HIS A 75 32.03 18.02 2.17
C HIS A 75 31.25 17.17 1.17
N THR A 76 30.07 17.64 0.80
CA THR A 76 29.17 16.94 -0.12
C THR A 76 28.95 17.69 -1.43
N ASN A 77 29.43 18.94 -1.53
CA ASN A 77 29.20 19.81 -2.69
C ASN A 77 30.46 20.57 -3.16
N THR A 78 31.63 19.92 -3.11
CA THR A 78 32.86 20.49 -3.71
C THR A 78 32.95 20.18 -5.19
N PRO A 79 33.76 20.93 -5.97
CA PRO A 79 34.06 20.58 -7.37
C PRO A 79 34.59 19.15 -7.52
N GLU A 80 35.43 18.71 -6.59
CA GLU A 80 35.94 17.33 -6.56
C GLU A 80 34.82 16.30 -6.43
N VAL A 81 33.88 16.49 -5.49
CA VAL A 81 32.74 15.59 -5.29
C VAL A 81 31.81 15.59 -6.51
N ALA A 82 31.61 16.74 -7.15
CA ALA A 82 30.83 16.85 -8.38
C ALA A 82 31.44 16.02 -9.52
N GLU A 83 32.75 16.13 -9.74
CA GLU A 83 33.46 15.36 -10.77
C GLU A 83 33.47 13.85 -10.48
N ILE A 84 33.56 13.45 -9.21
CA ILE A 84 33.40 12.04 -8.81
C ILE A 84 32.02 11.50 -9.18
N ARG A 85 30.95 12.26 -8.90
CA ARG A 85 29.57 11.85 -9.22
C ARG A 85 29.37 11.73 -10.73
N LYS A 86 29.89 12.67 -11.52
CA LYS A 86 29.89 12.60 -12.98
C LYS A 86 30.58 11.33 -13.50
N ALA A 87 31.78 11.04 -13.00
CA ALA A 87 32.53 9.85 -13.39
C ALA A 87 31.78 8.56 -13.03
N VAL A 88 31.16 8.48 -11.84
CA VAL A 88 30.33 7.33 -11.44
C VAL A 88 29.14 7.17 -12.38
N LEU A 89 28.43 8.25 -12.71
CA LEU A 89 27.30 8.21 -13.64
C LEU A 89 27.73 7.76 -15.04
N GLU A 90 28.88 8.22 -15.53
CA GLU A 90 29.44 7.78 -16.80
C GLU A 90 29.71 6.26 -16.81
N PHE A 91 30.32 5.72 -15.74
CA PHE A 91 30.51 4.27 -15.60
C PHE A 91 29.20 3.49 -15.51
N ILE A 92 28.16 4.04 -14.86
CA ILE A 92 26.84 3.40 -14.80
C ILE A 92 26.19 3.39 -16.19
N LEU A 93 26.36 4.46 -16.97
CA LEU A 93 25.75 4.63 -18.28
C LEU A 93 26.52 3.93 -19.41
N ILE A 94 27.77 3.49 -19.17
CA ILE A 94 28.66 2.92 -20.19
C ILE A 94 27.98 1.80 -20.99
N ASN A 95 27.34 0.86 -20.28
CA ASN A 95 26.62 -0.28 -20.87
C ASN A 95 25.10 -0.15 -20.75
N HIS A 96 24.58 0.92 -20.15
CA HIS A 96 23.13 1.15 -20.06
C HIS A 96 22.54 1.48 -21.45
N PRO A 97 21.42 0.86 -21.86
CA PRO A 97 20.84 1.04 -23.18
C PRO A 97 20.10 2.38 -23.28
N LEU A 98 19.93 2.87 -24.52
CA LEU A 98 19.14 4.07 -24.82
C LEU A 98 17.65 3.77 -24.90
N ASP A 99 17.13 3.05 -23.90
CA ASP A 99 15.76 2.54 -23.86
C ASP A 99 14.77 3.55 -23.25
N CYS A 100 15.20 4.74 -22.82
CA CYS A 100 14.37 5.70 -22.09
C CYS A 100 12.97 5.95 -22.72
N PRO A 101 12.80 6.08 -24.05
CA PRO A 101 11.47 6.28 -24.64
C PRO A 101 10.51 5.10 -24.44
N ILE A 102 11.04 3.87 -24.42
CA ILE A 102 10.26 2.64 -24.28
C ILE A 102 10.20 2.14 -22.84
N CYS A 103 11.12 2.56 -21.97
CA CYS A 103 11.23 2.13 -20.58
C CYS A 103 10.07 2.66 -19.71
N ASP A 104 9.38 1.79 -18.97
CA ASP A 104 8.27 2.19 -18.09
C ASP A 104 8.68 2.97 -16.85
N LYS A 105 9.95 2.87 -16.46
CA LYS A 105 10.47 3.64 -15.33
C LYS A 105 10.74 5.09 -15.70
N ALA A 106 10.68 5.46 -16.99
CA ALA A 106 10.87 6.84 -17.42
C ALA A 106 9.90 7.77 -16.68
N GLY A 107 10.41 8.90 -16.18
CA GLY A 107 9.65 9.84 -15.33
C GLY A 107 9.60 9.48 -13.84
N GLU A 108 10.08 8.30 -13.44
CA GLU A 108 10.34 7.93 -12.05
C GLU A 108 11.66 7.14 -11.88
N CYS A 109 12.61 7.38 -12.80
CA CYS A 109 13.87 6.67 -12.87
C CYS A 109 14.94 7.47 -12.14
N MET A 110 15.46 6.92 -11.04
CA MET A 110 16.51 7.58 -10.27
C MET A 110 17.77 7.83 -11.11
N LEU A 111 18.08 6.96 -12.08
CA LEU A 111 19.24 7.14 -12.96
C LEU A 111 19.06 8.31 -13.91
N GLN A 112 17.85 8.46 -14.46
CA GLN A 112 17.52 9.59 -15.31
C GLN A 112 17.63 10.90 -14.52
N ASP A 113 16.98 10.97 -13.36
CA ASP A 113 16.93 12.18 -12.55
C ASP A 113 18.33 12.58 -12.07
N GLN A 114 19.11 11.63 -11.54
CA GLN A 114 20.47 11.91 -11.06
C GLN A 114 21.44 12.24 -12.20
N TYR A 115 21.26 11.67 -13.40
CA TYR A 115 22.05 12.07 -14.56
C TYR A 115 21.79 13.52 -14.94
N MET A 116 20.51 13.93 -15.00
CA MET A 116 20.13 15.30 -15.32
C MET A 116 20.60 16.30 -14.25
N GLU A 117 20.57 15.91 -12.98
CA GLU A 117 20.96 16.78 -11.87
C GLU A 117 22.48 16.90 -11.68
N PHE A 118 23.22 15.79 -11.74
CA PHE A 118 24.63 15.75 -11.33
C PHE A 118 25.64 15.66 -12.48
N SER A 119 25.21 15.40 -13.72
CA SER A 119 26.10 15.35 -14.88
C SER A 119 25.64 16.23 -16.03
N GLY A 120 24.56 15.87 -16.72
CA GLY A 120 24.08 16.58 -17.91
C GLY A 120 25.04 16.58 -19.11
N ASP A 121 26.17 15.85 -19.03
CA ASP A 121 27.25 15.88 -20.01
C ASP A 121 27.05 14.86 -21.15
N LYS A 122 27.52 15.18 -22.36
CA LYS A 122 27.45 14.22 -23.48
C LYS A 122 28.33 12.99 -23.21
N SER A 123 27.84 11.81 -23.59
CA SER A 123 28.61 10.56 -23.53
C SER A 123 29.91 10.69 -24.33
N ARG A 124 31.03 10.30 -23.71
CA ARG A 124 32.32 10.11 -24.37
C ARG A 124 32.50 8.68 -24.88
N PHE A 125 31.68 7.74 -24.40
CA PHE A 125 31.69 6.35 -24.83
C PHE A 125 31.07 6.23 -26.22
N ASN A 126 31.88 5.78 -27.18
CA ASN A 126 31.55 5.59 -28.60
C ASN A 126 31.73 4.14 -29.05
N GLU A 127 31.93 3.22 -28.12
CA GLU A 127 32.11 1.79 -28.39
C GLU A 127 30.78 1.03 -28.34
N THR A 128 30.82 -0.25 -28.70
CA THR A 128 29.66 -1.12 -28.62
C THR A 128 29.35 -1.47 -27.17
N LYS A 129 28.10 -1.19 -26.73
CA LYS A 129 27.61 -1.56 -25.40
C LYS A 129 27.49 -3.07 -25.27
N VAL A 130 27.76 -3.60 -24.08
CA VAL A 130 27.57 -5.03 -23.78
C VAL A 130 26.07 -5.36 -23.83
N ALA A 131 25.70 -6.19 -24.80
CA ALA A 131 24.34 -6.70 -24.91
C ALA A 131 24.05 -7.75 -23.83
N LYS A 132 22.82 -7.74 -23.31
CA LYS A 132 22.32 -8.70 -22.32
C LYS A 132 20.89 -9.08 -22.65
N GLU A 133 20.42 -10.14 -22.00
CA GLU A 133 19.06 -10.61 -22.17
C GLU A 133 18.02 -9.53 -21.81
N LYS A 134 16.96 -9.45 -22.62
CA LYS A 134 15.81 -8.56 -22.41
C LYS A 134 14.55 -9.40 -22.33
N LEU A 135 13.49 -8.85 -21.73
CA LEU A 135 12.21 -9.53 -21.63
C LEU A 135 12.32 -10.91 -20.98
N TYR A 136 13.23 -11.08 -20.02
CA TYR A 136 13.35 -12.32 -19.28
C TYR A 136 12.30 -12.36 -18.17
N HIS A 137 11.55 -13.44 -18.08
CA HIS A 137 10.44 -13.57 -17.13
C HIS A 137 10.95 -14.20 -15.84
N PHE A 138 10.90 -13.46 -14.72
CA PHE A 138 11.14 -14.00 -13.38
C PHE A 138 9.86 -14.60 -12.78
N GLY A 139 9.15 -15.39 -13.58
CA GLY A 139 7.77 -15.81 -13.32
C GLY A 139 6.74 -14.99 -14.10
N GLU A 140 5.48 -15.16 -13.75
CA GLU A 140 4.34 -14.43 -14.35
C GLU A 140 4.30 -12.97 -13.90
N LYS A 141 4.74 -12.68 -12.67
CA LYS A 141 4.60 -11.36 -12.05
C LYS A 141 5.60 -10.32 -12.53
N ILE A 142 6.84 -10.71 -12.82
CA ILE A 142 7.98 -9.79 -12.99
C ILE A 142 8.71 -10.02 -14.31
N VAL A 143 8.95 -8.95 -15.05
CA VAL A 143 9.81 -8.93 -16.24
C VAL A 143 11.13 -8.25 -15.91
N TYR A 144 12.23 -8.87 -16.33
CA TYR A 144 13.61 -8.42 -16.17
C TYR A 144 14.25 -8.06 -17.52
N ASP A 145 14.75 -6.83 -17.62
CA ASP A 145 15.56 -6.33 -18.73
C ASP A 145 17.00 -6.11 -18.25
N ALA A 146 17.89 -7.08 -18.50
CA ALA A 146 19.22 -7.12 -17.90
C ALA A 146 20.13 -5.97 -18.35
N GLU A 147 19.97 -5.48 -19.58
CA GLU A 147 20.74 -4.32 -20.08
C GLU A 147 20.45 -3.05 -19.27
N ARG A 148 19.22 -2.89 -18.77
CA ARG A 148 18.84 -1.72 -17.96
C ARG A 148 19.37 -1.82 -16.53
N CYS A 149 19.81 -3.00 -16.09
CA CYS A 149 20.25 -3.25 -14.72
C CYS A 149 21.62 -2.62 -14.44
N ILE A 150 21.69 -1.80 -13.38
CA ILE A 150 22.94 -1.18 -12.92
C ILE A 150 23.62 -1.96 -11.79
N LEU A 151 23.20 -3.21 -11.55
CA LEU A 151 23.77 -4.13 -10.55
C LEU A 151 23.85 -3.54 -9.12
N CYS A 152 22.89 -2.69 -8.74
CA CYS A 152 22.86 -2.05 -7.42
C CYS A 152 22.53 -3.02 -6.25
N SER A 153 22.28 -4.30 -6.56
CA SER A 153 21.93 -5.39 -5.62
C SER A 153 20.70 -5.18 -4.73
N ARG A 154 19.87 -4.13 -4.96
CA ARG A 154 18.66 -3.91 -4.14
C ARG A 154 17.69 -5.09 -4.20
N CYS A 155 17.37 -5.60 -5.38
CA CYS A 155 16.45 -6.73 -5.54
C CYS A 155 16.94 -7.99 -4.82
N VAL A 156 18.23 -8.33 -4.96
CA VAL A 156 18.88 -9.45 -4.27
C VAL A 156 18.82 -9.29 -2.75
N ARG A 157 19.07 -8.08 -2.23
CA ARG A 157 18.95 -7.81 -0.79
C ARG A 157 17.52 -7.84 -0.31
N ILE A 158 16.54 -7.42 -1.12
CA ILE A 158 15.12 -7.52 -0.75
C ILE A 158 14.71 -8.99 -0.60
N THR A 159 15.07 -9.85 -1.55
CA THR A 159 14.70 -11.27 -1.46
C THR A 159 15.44 -11.99 -0.32
N ARG A 160 16.63 -11.51 0.07
CA ARG A 160 17.39 -12.07 1.19
C ARG A 160 16.95 -11.55 2.56
N GLU A 161 16.76 -10.24 2.71
CA GLU A 161 16.61 -9.57 4.00
C GLU A 161 15.15 -9.28 4.35
N VAL A 162 14.30 -9.08 3.33
CA VAL A 162 12.89 -8.72 3.52
C VAL A 162 12.01 -9.95 3.38
N SER A 163 11.91 -10.55 2.18
CA SER A 163 11.07 -11.74 1.99
C SER A 163 11.72 -13.03 2.48
N LYS A 164 13.04 -13.02 2.71
CA LYS A 164 13.86 -14.15 3.18
C LYS A 164 13.84 -15.38 2.26
N THR A 165 13.36 -15.23 1.02
CA THR A 165 13.27 -16.30 0.01
C THR A 165 14.61 -16.60 -0.65
N ASN A 166 15.56 -15.65 -0.65
CA ASN A 166 16.87 -15.77 -1.31
C ASN A 166 16.81 -16.15 -2.80
N LYS A 167 15.69 -15.87 -3.48
CA LYS A 167 15.45 -16.30 -4.86
C LYS A 167 16.30 -15.61 -5.91
N LEU A 168 16.92 -14.47 -5.60
CA LEU A 168 17.72 -13.70 -6.55
C LEU A 168 19.19 -13.67 -6.15
N GLY A 169 20.07 -13.83 -7.13
CA GLY A 169 21.51 -13.66 -7.00
C GLY A 169 22.10 -12.81 -8.13
N ILE A 170 23.41 -12.56 -8.06
CA ILE A 170 24.18 -11.99 -9.18
C ILE A 170 25.13 -13.08 -9.67
N LEU A 171 25.00 -13.44 -10.95
CA LEU A 171 25.87 -14.40 -11.62
C LEU A 171 26.91 -13.68 -12.49
N GLU A 172 27.90 -14.44 -12.94
CA GLU A 172 29.06 -13.95 -13.71
C GLU A 172 29.93 -12.94 -12.94
N ARG A 173 30.91 -12.33 -13.63
CA ARG A 173 31.83 -11.36 -13.06
C ARG A 173 32.11 -10.22 -14.04
N GLY A 174 32.32 -9.01 -13.50
CA GLY A 174 32.65 -7.83 -14.29
C GLY A 174 31.44 -7.27 -15.04
N ASP A 175 31.67 -6.77 -16.25
CA ASP A 175 30.64 -6.22 -17.14
C ASP A 175 29.61 -7.26 -17.62
N ARG A 176 29.98 -8.54 -17.59
CA ARG A 176 29.09 -9.69 -17.88
C ARG A 176 28.11 -10.05 -16.75
N SER A 177 28.21 -9.41 -15.58
CA SER A 177 27.35 -9.76 -14.43
C SER A 177 25.88 -9.46 -14.70
N TYR A 178 24.98 -10.32 -14.22
CA TYR A 178 23.54 -10.11 -14.31
C TYR A 178 22.81 -10.67 -13.08
N VAL A 179 21.64 -10.10 -12.77
CA VAL A 179 20.75 -10.66 -11.75
C VAL A 179 20.07 -11.91 -12.33
N ALA A 180 20.06 -12.98 -11.57
CA ALA A 180 19.43 -14.24 -11.97
C ALA A 180 18.61 -14.83 -10.83
N LEU A 181 17.71 -15.73 -11.19
CA LEU A 181 17.01 -16.59 -10.25
C LEU A 181 17.92 -17.73 -9.78
N ALA A 182 17.64 -18.28 -8.60
CA ALA A 182 18.13 -19.60 -8.23
C ALA A 182 17.60 -20.65 -9.23
N HIS A 183 18.36 -21.72 -9.44
CA HIS A 183 18.07 -22.67 -10.51
C HIS A 183 16.69 -23.34 -10.32
N GLY A 184 15.78 -23.12 -11.26
CA GLY A 184 14.43 -23.69 -11.24
C GLY A 184 13.41 -22.91 -10.40
N ASP A 185 13.80 -21.76 -9.82
CA ASP A 185 12.90 -20.88 -9.08
C ASP A 185 12.17 -19.90 -10.00
N THR A 186 11.07 -19.33 -9.50
CA THR A 186 10.45 -18.08 -10.00
C THR A 186 10.23 -17.12 -8.83
N LEU A 187 9.75 -15.89 -9.07
CA LEU A 187 9.30 -14.98 -8.01
C LEU A 187 7.79 -15.10 -7.72
N ASP A 188 7.06 -16.04 -8.34
CA ASP A 188 5.60 -16.06 -8.23
C ASP A 188 5.11 -16.42 -6.83
N ASP A 189 5.86 -17.29 -6.14
CA ASP A 189 5.66 -17.72 -4.76
C ASP A 189 6.35 -16.82 -3.72
N ASP A 190 7.08 -15.77 -4.14
CA ASP A 190 7.56 -14.75 -3.21
C ASP A 190 6.39 -13.82 -2.84
N PRO A 191 5.97 -13.76 -1.55
CA PRO A 191 4.84 -12.93 -1.10
C PRO A 191 5.09 -11.41 -1.22
N TYR A 192 6.33 -10.99 -1.50
CA TYR A 192 6.75 -9.61 -1.66
C TYR A 192 7.46 -9.37 -3.00
N ALA A 193 7.21 -10.20 -4.02
CA ALA A 193 7.88 -10.09 -5.32
C ALA A 193 7.83 -8.67 -5.89
N TYR A 194 6.68 -7.99 -5.82
CA TYR A 194 6.55 -6.64 -6.37
C TYR A 194 7.43 -5.58 -5.68
N CYS A 195 7.87 -5.82 -4.43
CA CYS A 195 8.80 -4.92 -3.75
C CYS A 195 10.13 -4.76 -4.49
N VAL A 196 10.57 -5.77 -5.27
CA VAL A 196 11.79 -5.63 -6.08
C VAL A 196 11.62 -4.61 -7.21
N THR A 197 10.41 -4.47 -7.76
CA THR A 197 10.11 -3.51 -8.83
C THR A 197 9.98 -2.08 -8.31
N ASP A 198 9.37 -1.92 -7.13
CA ASP A 198 9.22 -0.62 -6.46
C ASP A 198 10.58 0.00 -6.17
N ASN A 199 11.51 -0.83 -5.70
CA ASN A 199 12.79 -0.40 -5.17
C ASN A 199 13.94 -0.48 -6.18
N CYS A 200 13.69 -1.05 -7.36
CA CYS A 200 14.65 -0.97 -8.46
C CYS A 200 14.79 0.50 -8.88
N PRO A 201 16.01 1.08 -8.82
CA PRO A 201 16.21 2.50 -9.14
C PRO A 201 16.12 2.81 -10.64
N VAL A 202 16.05 1.76 -11.47
CA VAL A 202 16.04 1.78 -12.93
C VAL A 202 14.93 0.87 -13.45
N GLY A 203 14.61 0.95 -14.75
CA GLY A 203 13.56 0.12 -15.37
C GLY A 203 13.99 -1.30 -15.73
N ALA A 204 14.86 -1.91 -14.91
CA ALA A 204 15.32 -3.28 -15.13
C ALA A 204 14.32 -4.31 -14.64
N LEU A 205 13.58 -4.04 -13.56
CA LEU A 205 12.54 -4.93 -13.02
C LEU A 205 11.21 -4.18 -13.06
N THR A 206 10.27 -4.71 -13.83
CA THR A 206 8.94 -4.11 -14.01
C THR A 206 7.84 -5.14 -13.78
N PRO A 207 6.72 -4.78 -13.14
CA PRO A 207 5.63 -5.72 -12.95
C PRO A 207 4.83 -5.91 -14.23
N THR A 208 4.49 -7.16 -14.57
CA THR A 208 3.77 -7.52 -15.80
C THR A 208 2.44 -6.80 -15.93
N TYR A 209 1.72 -6.58 -14.81
CA TYR A 209 0.40 -5.94 -14.83
C TYR A 209 0.44 -4.46 -15.24
N PHE A 210 1.56 -3.76 -15.04
CA PHE A 210 1.71 -2.33 -15.34
C PHE A 210 2.58 -2.06 -16.57
N ARG A 211 3.41 -3.04 -16.97
CA ARG A 211 4.36 -2.89 -18.06
C ARG A 211 3.66 -2.41 -19.35
N PHE A 212 4.12 -1.29 -19.89
CA PHE A 212 3.60 -0.60 -21.07
C PHE A 212 2.11 -0.22 -21.01
N LYS A 213 1.50 -0.13 -19.82
CA LYS A 213 0.08 0.25 -19.68
C LYS A 213 -0.15 1.75 -19.63
N GLU A 214 0.72 2.49 -18.95
CA GLU A 214 0.61 3.94 -18.79
C GLU A 214 1.95 4.57 -18.38
N ARG A 215 2.12 5.88 -18.61
CA ARG A 215 3.25 6.67 -18.12
C ARG A 215 2.93 7.33 -16.79
N VAL A 216 3.91 7.32 -15.90
CA VAL A 216 3.74 7.72 -14.49
C VAL A 216 3.35 9.17 -14.27
N TRP A 217 3.68 10.07 -15.21
CA TRP A 217 3.30 11.48 -15.14
C TRP A 217 1.83 11.75 -15.46
N TYR A 218 1.10 10.78 -16.02
CA TYR A 218 -0.36 10.86 -16.19
C TYR A 218 -1.14 10.30 -15.01
N LEU A 219 -0.46 9.66 -14.05
CA LEU A 219 -1.11 9.03 -12.91
C LEU A 219 -1.27 9.99 -11.74
N HIS A 220 -2.46 10.02 -11.16
CA HIS A 220 -2.73 10.68 -9.89
C HIS A 220 -2.42 9.74 -8.74
N LYS A 221 -1.61 10.20 -7.78
CA LYS A 221 -1.22 9.43 -6.60
C LYS A 221 -2.12 9.80 -5.42
N THR A 222 -2.93 8.86 -4.96
CA THR A 222 -3.80 9.05 -3.80
C THR A 222 -3.25 8.31 -2.58
N PRO A 223 -3.01 8.98 -1.43
CA PRO A 223 -2.60 8.31 -0.21
C PRO A 223 -3.78 7.50 0.36
N SER A 224 -3.55 6.21 0.62
CA SER A 224 -4.57 5.30 1.14
C SER A 224 -3.97 4.29 2.11
N VAL A 225 -4.80 3.36 2.60
CA VAL A 225 -4.47 2.27 3.51
C VAL A 225 -4.98 0.96 2.90
N CYS A 226 -4.12 -0.06 2.90
CA CYS A 226 -4.43 -1.38 2.37
C CYS A 226 -5.55 -2.04 3.20
N ALA A 227 -6.60 -2.47 2.52
CA ALA A 227 -7.74 -3.17 3.12
C ALA A 227 -7.57 -4.70 3.18
N GLY A 228 -6.38 -5.22 2.82
CA GLY A 228 -6.15 -6.66 2.64
C GLY A 228 -5.91 -7.45 3.92
N CYS A 229 -5.50 -6.81 5.02
CA CYS A 229 -5.38 -7.44 6.34
C CYS A 229 -5.24 -6.39 7.46
N SER A 230 -5.27 -6.86 8.70
CA SER A 230 -5.25 -6.03 9.91
C SER A 230 -3.96 -5.24 10.12
N ARG A 231 -2.89 -5.50 9.35
CA ARG A 231 -1.67 -4.66 9.34
C ARG A 231 -1.97 -3.23 8.89
N GLY A 232 -2.85 -3.05 7.90
CA GLY A 232 -3.19 -1.74 7.35
C GLY A 232 -1.99 -1.00 6.73
N CYS A 233 -1.24 -1.63 5.82
CA CYS A 233 -0.08 -1.00 5.18
C CYS A 233 -0.46 0.32 4.49
N ASN A 234 0.38 1.36 4.62
CA ASN A 234 0.19 2.61 3.89
C ASN A 234 0.51 2.40 2.42
N ILE A 235 -0.34 2.92 1.54
CA ILE A 235 -0.21 2.71 0.09
C ILE A 235 -0.45 4.01 -0.68
N TRP A 236 0.10 4.04 -1.89
CA TRP A 236 -0.30 4.93 -2.97
C TRP A 236 -1.17 4.14 -3.94
N ILE A 237 -2.40 4.60 -4.16
CA ILE A 237 -3.24 4.12 -5.26
C ILE A 237 -3.03 5.08 -6.42
N GLU A 238 -2.49 4.59 -7.53
CA GLU A 238 -2.19 5.39 -8.71
C GLU A 238 -3.25 5.17 -9.78
N THR A 239 -3.92 6.26 -10.15
CA THR A 239 -5.13 6.22 -11.00
C THR A 239 -5.05 7.18 -12.17
N LYS A 240 -5.80 6.87 -13.23
CA LYS A 240 -6.08 7.78 -14.35
C LYS A 240 -7.46 7.45 -14.89
N ASP A 241 -8.26 8.48 -15.20
CA ASP A 241 -9.60 8.32 -15.77
C ASP A 241 -10.49 7.33 -14.99
N ASN A 242 -10.42 7.40 -13.66
CA ASN A 242 -11.14 6.53 -12.73
C ASN A 242 -10.72 5.04 -12.73
N VAL A 243 -9.59 4.71 -13.36
CA VAL A 243 -9.03 3.35 -13.40
C VAL A 243 -7.79 3.28 -12.51
N ILE A 244 -7.69 2.23 -11.68
CA ILE A 244 -6.50 1.93 -10.90
C ILE A 244 -5.49 1.22 -11.80
N TYR A 245 -4.32 1.81 -12.00
CA TYR A 245 -3.25 1.21 -12.81
C TYR A 245 -2.25 0.42 -11.96
N ARG A 246 -1.93 0.92 -10.76
CA ARG A 246 -1.02 0.24 -9.84
C ARG A 246 -1.20 0.70 -8.40
N VAL A 247 -0.77 -0.15 -7.47
CA VAL A 247 -0.66 0.17 -6.05
C VAL A 247 0.80 0.00 -5.62
N ARG A 248 1.33 1.02 -4.93
CA ARG A 248 2.70 1.05 -4.41
C ARG A 248 2.71 1.24 -2.90
N PRO A 249 3.73 0.76 -2.18
CA PRO A 249 3.86 1.03 -0.76
C PRO A 249 4.11 2.52 -0.58
N ARG A 250 3.43 3.12 0.40
CA ARG A 250 3.76 4.43 0.92
C ARG A 250 4.58 4.21 2.18
N GLU A 251 5.68 4.95 2.28
CA GLU A 251 6.60 4.76 3.38
C GLU A 251 5.97 5.16 4.72
N ASN A 252 6.04 4.26 5.70
CA ASN A 252 5.64 4.50 7.09
C ASN A 252 6.44 3.60 8.03
N ASP A 253 7.45 4.15 8.70
CA ASP A 253 8.34 3.39 9.59
C ASP A 253 7.61 2.74 10.78
N ALA A 254 6.44 3.25 11.17
CA ALA A 254 5.63 2.70 12.24
C ALA A 254 4.74 1.50 11.81
N VAL A 255 4.54 1.28 10.51
CA VAL A 255 3.59 0.26 10.01
C VAL A 255 4.25 -0.69 9.02
N ASN A 256 4.58 -0.21 7.83
CA ASN A 256 5.03 -1.07 6.73
C ASN A 256 6.42 -0.74 6.18
N LYS A 257 7.15 0.20 6.81
CA LYS A 257 8.44 0.70 6.32
C LYS A 257 8.27 1.09 4.85
N SER A 258 9.00 0.49 3.92
CA SER A 258 8.86 0.71 2.47
C SER A 258 8.26 -0.49 1.72
N TRP A 259 7.62 -1.42 2.43
CA TRP A 259 7.22 -2.73 1.91
C TRP A 259 5.69 -2.91 1.87
N MET A 260 5.24 -3.85 1.06
CA MET A 260 3.84 -4.28 0.97
C MET A 260 3.79 -5.64 0.26
N CYS A 261 2.98 -6.57 0.79
CA CYS A 261 2.78 -7.88 0.18
C CYS A 261 2.05 -7.79 -1.17
N ASP A 262 2.25 -8.80 -2.01
CA ASP A 262 1.68 -8.88 -3.35
C ASP A 262 0.15 -8.96 -3.31
N PHE A 263 -0.40 -9.80 -2.42
CA PHE A 263 -1.86 -9.95 -2.24
C PHE A 263 -2.55 -8.61 -2.02
N GLY A 264 -1.99 -7.75 -1.17
CA GLY A 264 -2.57 -6.45 -0.89
C GLY A 264 -2.63 -5.54 -2.11
N ARG A 265 -1.73 -5.72 -3.09
CA ARG A 265 -1.73 -4.94 -4.35
C ARG A 265 -2.75 -5.51 -5.31
N GLU A 266 -2.70 -6.82 -5.50
CA GLU A 266 -3.58 -7.57 -6.37
C GLU A 266 -5.05 -7.39 -5.98
N TYR A 267 -5.35 -7.24 -4.68
CA TYR A 267 -6.69 -6.90 -4.17
C TYR A 267 -7.31 -5.67 -4.86
N TYR A 268 -6.51 -4.66 -5.21
CA TYR A 268 -6.97 -3.44 -5.88
C TYR A 268 -6.82 -3.50 -7.40
N ILE A 269 -5.82 -4.20 -7.91
CA ILE A 269 -5.54 -4.31 -9.35
C ILE A 269 -6.54 -5.26 -10.02
N TYR A 270 -6.93 -6.31 -9.31
CA TYR A 270 -7.90 -7.30 -9.76
C TYR A 270 -9.11 -7.30 -8.83
N PRO A 271 -9.87 -6.19 -8.77
CA PRO A 271 -11.02 -6.12 -7.89
C PRO A 271 -12.06 -7.18 -8.30
N PRO A 272 -12.82 -7.73 -7.33
CA PRO A 272 -13.86 -8.70 -7.65
C PRO A 272 -14.86 -8.14 -8.68
N LYS A 273 -15.21 -8.96 -9.67
CA LYS A 273 -16.09 -8.57 -10.78
C LYS A 273 -17.57 -8.43 -10.36
N ASN A 274 -17.95 -9.05 -9.25
CA ASN A 274 -19.30 -9.06 -8.69
C ASN A 274 -19.57 -7.80 -7.84
N ARG A 275 -19.41 -6.62 -8.43
CA ARG A 275 -19.69 -5.35 -7.74
C ARG A 275 -21.20 -5.14 -7.59
N ALA A 276 -21.61 -4.68 -6.41
CA ALA A 276 -22.99 -4.29 -6.15
C ALA A 276 -23.32 -2.95 -6.82
N ALA A 277 -24.57 -2.79 -7.27
CA ALA A 277 -25.03 -1.59 -7.94
C ALA A 277 -26.44 -1.16 -7.49
N GLY A 278 -26.60 0.14 -7.25
CA GLY A 278 -27.85 0.80 -6.91
C GLY A 278 -28.42 0.44 -5.53
N VAL A 279 -29.66 0.87 -5.30
CA VAL A 279 -30.50 0.41 -4.19
C VAL A 279 -31.65 -0.43 -4.73
N LYS A 280 -32.00 -1.50 -4.02
CA LYS A 280 -33.07 -2.42 -4.42
C LYS A 280 -33.96 -2.79 -3.24
N ILE A 281 -35.25 -2.96 -3.52
CA ILE A 281 -36.23 -3.56 -2.61
C ILE A 281 -36.93 -4.69 -3.37
N ASN A 282 -36.95 -5.89 -2.80
CA ASN A 282 -37.41 -7.12 -3.47
C ASN A 282 -36.76 -7.28 -4.86
N HIS A 283 -35.45 -7.06 -4.94
CA HIS A 283 -34.63 -7.11 -6.17
C HIS A 283 -35.02 -6.11 -7.27
N ARG A 284 -35.91 -5.15 -6.99
CA ARG A 284 -36.28 -4.08 -7.92
C ARG A 284 -35.60 -2.78 -7.54
N ALA A 285 -35.07 -2.06 -8.52
CA ALA A 285 -34.47 -0.75 -8.29
C ALA A 285 -35.51 0.22 -7.73
N VAL A 286 -35.11 1.02 -6.74
CA VAL A 286 -35.94 2.06 -6.12
C VAL A 286 -35.18 3.38 -6.02
N ASP A 287 -35.88 4.45 -5.67
CA ASP A 287 -35.24 5.71 -5.28
C ASP A 287 -34.52 5.57 -3.93
N TYR A 288 -33.37 6.24 -3.78
CA TYR A 288 -32.57 6.19 -2.56
C TYR A 288 -33.30 6.79 -1.34
N GLY A 289 -34.00 7.92 -1.51
CA GLY A 289 -34.77 8.52 -0.41
C GLY A 289 -35.89 7.59 0.06
N LYS A 290 -36.61 6.98 -0.90
CA LYS A 290 -37.62 5.95 -0.59
C LYS A 290 -37.01 4.76 0.16
N PHE A 291 -35.84 4.28 -0.26
CA PHE A 291 -35.13 3.20 0.43
C PHE A 291 -34.83 3.55 1.90
N VAL A 292 -34.29 4.74 2.14
CA VAL A 292 -33.97 5.21 3.50
C VAL A 292 -35.23 5.28 4.37
N SER A 293 -36.32 5.88 3.88
CA SER A 293 -37.57 5.99 4.65
C SER A 293 -38.20 4.63 4.96
N GLU A 294 -38.21 3.68 4.02
CA GLU A 294 -38.72 2.33 4.26
C GLU A 294 -37.89 1.58 5.31
N VAL A 295 -36.56 1.63 5.21
CA VAL A 295 -35.67 1.01 6.20
C VAL A 295 -35.83 1.66 7.57
N ALA A 296 -35.94 2.99 7.64
CA ALA A 296 -36.16 3.72 8.90
C ALA A 296 -37.48 3.31 9.57
N SER A 297 -38.56 3.18 8.79
CA SER A 297 -39.87 2.73 9.29
C SER A 297 -39.79 1.31 9.85
N LEU A 298 -39.16 0.39 9.10
CA LEU A 298 -38.99 -1.00 9.52
C LEU A 298 -38.18 -1.11 10.82
N LEU A 299 -37.08 -0.37 10.93
CA LEU A 299 -36.25 -0.38 12.13
C LEU A 299 -36.96 0.23 13.36
N LYS A 300 -37.83 1.22 13.18
CA LYS A 300 -38.68 1.78 14.25
C LYS A 300 -39.74 0.80 14.73
N GLU A 301 -40.35 0.05 13.81
CA GLU A 301 -41.42 -0.89 14.14
C GLU A 301 -40.89 -2.19 14.77
N HIS A 302 -39.77 -2.71 14.24
CA HIS A 302 -39.23 -4.03 14.60
C HIS A 302 -37.92 -3.96 15.38
N THR A 303 -37.72 -2.90 16.16
CA THR A 303 -36.45 -2.62 16.83
C THR A 303 -35.94 -3.80 17.68
N LYS A 304 -36.81 -4.40 18.51
CA LYS A 304 -36.44 -5.53 19.39
C LYS A 304 -36.23 -6.85 18.65
N GLU A 305 -36.69 -6.94 17.40
CA GLU A 305 -36.60 -8.13 16.56
C GLU A 305 -35.48 -8.02 15.53
N THR A 306 -34.69 -6.94 15.57
CA THR A 306 -33.63 -6.65 14.60
C THR A 306 -32.25 -6.86 15.20
N ALA A 307 -31.39 -7.62 14.50
CA ALA A 307 -29.96 -7.68 14.77
C ALA A 307 -29.18 -6.71 13.88
N PHE A 308 -28.11 -6.13 14.41
CA PHE A 308 -27.21 -5.29 13.63
C PHE A 308 -25.87 -6.01 13.45
N VAL A 309 -25.59 -6.49 12.24
CA VAL A 309 -24.44 -7.34 11.89
C VAL A 309 -23.41 -6.49 11.14
N LEU A 310 -22.40 -6.02 11.87
CA LEU A 310 -21.31 -5.18 11.40
C LEU A 310 -20.16 -6.00 10.82
N SER A 311 -19.42 -5.45 9.85
CA SER A 311 -18.21 -6.07 9.32
C SER A 311 -16.97 -5.33 9.79
N ALA A 312 -15.90 -6.09 10.04
CA ALA A 312 -14.58 -5.54 10.34
C ALA A 312 -13.86 -4.86 9.15
N TYR A 313 -14.55 -4.71 8.02
CA TYR A 313 -14.16 -3.80 6.93
C TYR A 313 -14.67 -2.37 7.11
N ALA A 314 -15.49 -2.10 8.13
CA ALA A 314 -16.10 -0.79 8.36
C ALA A 314 -15.04 0.22 8.72
N THR A 315 -15.14 1.44 8.20
CA THR A 315 -14.29 2.53 8.65
C THR A 315 -14.67 2.93 10.08
N ASN A 316 -13.76 3.58 10.80
CA ASN A 316 -14.07 4.07 12.15
C ASN A 316 -15.26 5.03 12.16
N GLU A 317 -15.54 5.70 11.05
CA GLU A 317 -16.61 6.68 10.94
C GLU A 317 -17.95 6.01 10.64
N GLU A 318 -17.95 4.95 9.83
CA GLU A 318 -19.09 4.05 9.69
C GLU A 318 -19.44 3.39 11.04
N LEU A 319 -18.42 2.95 11.78
CA LEU A 319 -18.59 2.37 13.12
C LEU A 319 -19.15 3.38 14.13
N THR A 320 -18.71 4.65 14.06
CA THR A 320 -19.23 5.71 14.93
C THR A 320 -20.72 5.94 14.69
N LEU A 321 -21.15 6.02 13.43
CA LEU A 321 -22.56 6.21 13.08
C LEU A 321 -23.40 4.98 13.40
N ALA A 322 -22.87 3.78 13.13
CA ALA A 322 -23.54 2.53 13.49
C ALA A 322 -23.72 2.40 15.01
N LYS A 323 -22.73 2.86 15.80
CA LYS A 323 -22.84 2.91 17.27
C LYS A 323 -23.96 3.84 17.71
N GLN A 324 -23.99 5.05 17.14
CA GLN A 324 -25.07 6.01 17.44
C GLN A 324 -26.45 5.44 17.09
N LEU A 325 -26.57 4.75 15.96
CA LEU A 325 -27.81 4.11 15.51
C LEU A 325 -28.25 2.99 16.46
N THR A 326 -27.34 2.08 16.79
CA THR A 326 -27.62 0.94 17.68
C THR A 326 -27.96 1.37 19.10
N GLU A 327 -27.27 2.38 19.64
CA GLU A 327 -27.59 2.97 20.95
C GLU A 327 -28.95 3.66 20.96
N HIS A 328 -29.28 4.44 19.93
CA HIS A 328 -30.57 5.12 19.83
C HIS A 328 -31.75 4.14 19.77
N LEU A 329 -31.60 3.07 19.00
CA LEU A 329 -32.62 2.04 18.85
C LEU A 329 -32.58 1.02 20.00
N GLY A 330 -31.52 0.96 20.80
CA GLY A 330 -31.34 -0.10 21.80
C GLY A 330 -31.14 -1.49 21.17
N ILE A 331 -30.57 -1.54 19.96
CA ILE A 331 -30.26 -2.78 19.24
C ILE A 331 -28.86 -3.25 19.64
N LYS A 332 -28.72 -4.55 19.87
CA LYS A 332 -27.40 -5.15 20.15
C LYS A 332 -26.58 -5.25 18.85
N GLY A 333 -25.36 -4.71 18.90
CA GLY A 333 -24.37 -4.90 17.83
C GLY A 333 -23.75 -6.29 17.87
N ILE A 334 -23.69 -6.93 16.71
CA ILE A 334 -22.99 -8.19 16.43
C ILE A 334 -21.98 -7.86 15.33
N PHE A 335 -20.79 -8.48 15.34
CA PHE A 335 -19.86 -8.31 14.23
C PHE A 335 -19.62 -9.62 13.49
N HIS A 336 -19.17 -9.53 12.25
CA HIS A 336 -18.60 -10.62 11.50
C HIS A 336 -17.26 -10.20 10.91
N LYS A 337 -16.38 -11.17 10.79
CA LYS A 337 -15.22 -11.09 9.92
C LYS A 337 -15.44 -12.06 8.77
N LYS A 338 -15.14 -11.59 7.57
CA LYS A 338 -15.01 -12.49 6.44
C LYS A 338 -13.68 -13.21 6.59
N ASP A 339 -13.71 -14.40 7.19
CA ASP A 339 -12.56 -15.29 7.12
C ASP A 339 -12.39 -15.71 5.66
N ARG A 340 -11.24 -15.36 5.08
CA ARG A 340 -10.90 -15.82 3.74
C ARG A 340 -10.59 -17.31 3.81
N VAL A 341 -11.11 -18.08 2.86
CA VAL A 341 -10.68 -19.47 2.67
C VAL A 341 -9.25 -19.44 2.15
N TRP A 342 -8.34 -19.88 3.00
CA TRP A 342 -6.93 -20.03 2.69
C TRP A 342 -6.74 -21.16 1.69
N GLN A 343 -6.05 -20.87 0.60
CA GLN A 343 -5.69 -21.89 -0.36
C GLN A 343 -4.33 -22.45 0.02
N GLU A 344 -4.29 -23.34 1.01
CA GLU A 344 -3.04 -24.02 1.42
C GLU A 344 -2.35 -24.70 0.23
N SER A 345 -3.15 -25.19 -0.73
CA SER A 345 -2.67 -25.81 -1.97
C SER A 345 -1.90 -24.87 -2.91
N THR A 346 -2.00 -23.54 -2.75
CA THR A 346 -1.27 -22.57 -3.58
C THR A 346 -0.01 -22.03 -2.88
N GLY A 347 0.33 -22.53 -1.68
CA GLY A 347 1.46 -22.02 -0.91
C GLY A 347 1.23 -20.63 -0.31
N GLU A 348 -0.03 -20.19 -0.23
CA GLU A 348 -0.39 -18.88 0.29
C GLU A 348 -0.01 -18.71 1.78
N ILE A 349 0.73 -17.65 2.09
CA ILE A 349 1.17 -17.36 3.45
C ILE A 349 0.02 -16.79 4.29
N ARG A 350 -0.29 -17.48 5.39
CA ARG A 350 -1.34 -17.07 6.34
C ARG A 350 -0.97 -15.82 7.14
N GLU A 351 0.20 -15.87 7.76
CA GLU A 351 0.81 -14.80 8.54
C GLU A 351 2.34 -14.93 8.43
N ASP A 352 3.04 -13.80 8.55
CA ASP A 352 4.49 -13.77 8.70
C ASP A 352 4.94 -12.78 9.78
N ASP A 353 6.25 -12.78 10.04
CA ASP A 353 6.91 -11.84 10.95
C ASP A 353 7.25 -10.50 10.29
N ILE A 354 6.77 -10.28 9.06
CA ILE A 354 7.08 -9.11 8.22
C ILE A 354 5.87 -8.17 8.20
N LEU A 355 4.85 -8.45 7.38
CA LEU A 355 3.65 -7.62 7.22
C LEU A 355 2.34 -8.39 7.13
N ILE A 356 2.34 -9.64 6.67
CA ILE A 356 1.11 -10.41 6.42
C ILE A 356 0.53 -10.83 7.76
N LYS A 357 -0.74 -10.49 8.00
CA LYS A 357 -1.48 -10.90 9.20
C LYS A 357 -2.61 -11.86 8.89
N GLU A 358 -2.86 -12.77 9.83
CA GLU A 358 -3.90 -13.79 9.73
C GLU A 358 -5.28 -13.15 9.58
N ASP A 359 -5.58 -12.14 10.40
CA ASP A 359 -6.80 -11.37 10.28
C ASP A 359 -6.79 -10.56 8.98
N LYS A 360 -7.64 -10.97 8.03
CA LYS A 360 -7.78 -10.33 6.70
C LYS A 360 -8.70 -9.13 6.67
N THR A 361 -9.21 -8.73 7.81
CA THR A 361 -10.02 -7.53 7.93
C THR A 361 -9.15 -6.34 8.34
N PRO A 362 -9.34 -5.15 7.74
CA PRO A 362 -8.47 -4.02 7.98
C PRO A 362 -8.75 -3.28 9.29
N ASN A 363 -9.93 -3.46 9.90
CA ASN A 363 -10.38 -2.62 11.00
C ASN A 363 -11.02 -3.39 12.18
N MET A 364 -10.59 -4.62 12.43
CA MET A 364 -11.05 -5.38 13.61
C MET A 364 -10.79 -4.64 14.92
N ALA A 365 -9.64 -3.96 15.05
CA ALA A 365 -9.35 -3.14 16.23
C ALA A 365 -10.31 -1.95 16.36
N GLY A 366 -10.70 -1.32 15.24
CA GLY A 366 -11.74 -0.29 15.24
C GLY A 366 -13.09 -0.81 15.71
N VAL A 367 -13.48 -2.01 15.27
CA VAL A 367 -14.71 -2.68 15.74
C VAL A 367 -14.68 -2.88 17.25
N LYS A 368 -13.59 -3.45 17.79
CA LYS A 368 -13.42 -3.66 19.24
C LYS A 368 -13.44 -2.36 20.03
N ASN A 369 -12.88 -1.28 19.49
CA ASN A 369 -12.90 0.03 20.14
C ASN A 369 -14.32 0.64 20.17
N ALA A 370 -15.08 0.52 19.08
CA ALA A 370 -16.43 1.06 19.00
C ALA A 370 -17.45 0.20 19.79
N PHE A 371 -17.31 -1.12 19.70
CA PHE A 371 -18.20 -2.15 20.24
C PHE A 371 -17.41 -3.19 21.06
N PRO A 372 -16.97 -2.86 22.28
CA PRO A 372 -16.11 -3.74 23.09
C PRO A 372 -16.77 -5.07 23.47
N ASP A 373 -18.10 -5.09 23.61
CA ASP A 373 -18.89 -6.26 23.99
C ASP A 373 -19.46 -7.04 22.80
N ALA A 374 -19.22 -6.58 21.57
CA ALA A 374 -19.70 -7.28 20.39
C ALA A 374 -18.95 -8.61 20.24
N LYS A 375 -19.67 -9.64 19.81
CA LYS A 375 -19.13 -10.97 19.54
C LYS A 375 -19.16 -11.26 18.06
N ASP A 376 -18.31 -12.19 17.64
CA ASP A 376 -18.37 -12.73 16.29
C ASP A 376 -19.70 -13.47 16.12
N ILE A 377 -20.37 -13.24 14.99
CA ILE A 377 -21.63 -13.88 14.61
C ILE A 377 -21.54 -15.42 14.64
N ASN A 378 -20.35 -15.98 14.40
CA ASN A 378 -20.14 -17.42 14.45
C ASN A 378 -20.32 -17.99 15.86
N ASP A 379 -19.99 -17.20 16.88
CA ASP A 379 -20.12 -17.54 18.30
C ASP A 379 -21.51 -17.22 18.86
N MET A 380 -22.43 -16.74 18.02
CA MET A 380 -23.78 -16.34 18.41
C MET A 380 -24.85 -17.22 17.78
N VAL A 381 -25.94 -17.37 18.53
CA VAL A 381 -27.23 -17.84 18.03
C VAL A 381 -28.07 -16.58 17.78
N ILE A 382 -28.44 -16.36 16.52
CA ILE A 382 -29.21 -15.17 16.10
C ILE A 382 -30.62 -15.52 15.59
N SER A 383 -31.07 -16.75 15.84
CA SER A 383 -32.40 -17.23 15.43
C SER A 383 -33.57 -16.53 16.12
N ASP A 384 -33.31 -15.83 17.24
CA ASP A 384 -34.35 -15.11 17.98
C ASP A 384 -34.74 -13.79 17.31
N PHE A 385 -33.95 -13.31 16.36
CA PHE A 385 -34.25 -12.13 15.55
C PHE A 385 -35.13 -12.51 14.36
N LYS A 386 -35.89 -11.54 13.83
CA LYS A 386 -36.63 -11.68 12.56
C LYS A 386 -35.99 -10.89 11.43
N TYR A 387 -35.24 -9.84 11.77
CA TYR A 387 -34.61 -8.94 10.82
C TYR A 387 -33.11 -8.84 11.10
N ALA A 388 -32.31 -8.61 10.05
CA ALA A 388 -30.91 -8.25 10.23
C ALA A 388 -30.49 -7.15 9.26
N VAL A 389 -29.83 -6.12 9.80
CA VAL A 389 -29.04 -5.18 9.01
C VAL A 389 -27.63 -5.75 8.91
N VAL A 390 -27.23 -6.14 7.70
CA VAL A 390 -25.93 -6.73 7.42
C VAL A 390 -25.07 -5.72 6.69
N TRP A 391 -23.99 -5.29 7.33
CA TRP A 391 -23.02 -4.37 6.76
C TRP A 391 -21.77 -5.13 6.30
N GLY A 392 -21.32 -4.81 5.08
CA GLY A 392 -20.14 -5.36 4.43
C GLY A 392 -20.35 -6.77 3.85
N PRO A 393 -19.46 -7.20 2.93
CA PRO A 393 -19.54 -8.51 2.30
C PRO A 393 -19.10 -9.64 3.25
N GLY A 394 -19.55 -10.86 2.99
CA GLY A 394 -19.02 -12.07 3.63
C GLY A 394 -19.60 -12.44 4.98
N ALA A 395 -20.78 -11.92 5.33
CA ALA A 395 -21.53 -12.45 6.46
C ALA A 395 -21.88 -13.94 6.20
N PRO A 396 -21.84 -14.80 7.23
CA PRO A 396 -22.14 -16.23 7.07
C PRO A 396 -23.62 -16.44 6.75
N LEU A 397 -23.90 -16.97 5.56
CA LEU A 397 -25.26 -17.14 5.03
C LEU A 397 -26.11 -18.05 5.92
N ASP A 398 -25.54 -19.13 6.45
CA ASP A 398 -26.22 -20.08 7.33
C ASP A 398 -26.76 -19.40 8.59
N LYS A 399 -26.06 -18.38 9.11
CA LYS A 399 -26.48 -17.62 10.28
C LYS A 399 -27.62 -16.65 9.98
N VAL A 400 -27.60 -16.01 8.82
CA VAL A 400 -28.55 -14.92 8.49
C VAL A 400 -29.73 -15.35 7.60
N SER A 401 -29.67 -16.54 7.00
CA SER A 401 -30.63 -16.94 5.94
C SER A 401 -32.10 -17.07 6.37
N GLY A 402 -32.37 -17.22 7.67
CA GLY A 402 -33.73 -17.26 8.21
C GLY A 402 -34.34 -15.88 8.52
N LEU A 403 -33.59 -14.81 8.31
CA LEU A 403 -33.97 -13.44 8.67
C LEU A 403 -34.37 -12.65 7.42
N GLU A 404 -35.22 -11.64 7.59
CA GLU A 404 -35.44 -10.62 6.56
C GLU A 404 -34.26 -9.63 6.56
N LEU A 405 -33.52 -9.59 5.44
CA LEU A 405 -32.23 -8.90 5.39
C LEU A 405 -32.28 -7.51 4.76
N ILE A 406 -31.55 -6.60 5.39
CA ILE A 406 -31.14 -5.30 4.85
C ILE A 406 -29.63 -5.33 4.67
N VAL A 407 -29.16 -5.47 3.43
CA VAL A 407 -27.73 -5.66 3.12
C VAL A 407 -27.13 -4.40 2.52
N ILE A 408 -26.04 -3.94 3.13
CA ILE A 408 -25.23 -2.82 2.66
C ILE A 408 -23.85 -3.39 2.31
N SER A 409 -23.53 -3.52 1.03
CA SER A 409 -22.29 -4.19 0.60
C SER A 409 -21.79 -3.66 -0.73
N ALA A 410 -20.48 -3.61 -0.89
CA ALA A 410 -19.83 -3.26 -2.16
C ALA A 410 -19.81 -4.42 -3.18
N MET A 411 -20.17 -5.64 -2.73
CA MET A 411 -20.12 -6.88 -3.50
C MET A 411 -21.46 -7.61 -3.49
N VAL A 412 -21.77 -8.29 -4.59
CA VAL A 412 -22.90 -9.22 -4.72
C VAL A 412 -22.43 -10.62 -4.29
N ASP A 413 -22.93 -11.08 -3.16
CA ASP A 413 -22.73 -12.45 -2.66
C ASP A 413 -24.08 -13.12 -2.36
N GLN A 414 -24.06 -14.34 -1.83
CA GLN A 414 -25.29 -15.09 -1.55
C GLN A 414 -26.18 -14.40 -0.49
N VAL A 415 -25.60 -13.57 0.39
CA VAL A 415 -26.35 -12.79 1.38
C VAL A 415 -27.05 -11.62 0.69
N TRP A 416 -26.36 -10.94 -0.22
CA TRP A 416 -26.96 -9.93 -1.09
C TRP A 416 -28.16 -10.47 -1.87
N ASP A 417 -28.02 -11.65 -2.49
CA ASP A 417 -29.06 -12.24 -3.35
C ASP A 417 -30.30 -12.68 -2.57
N LYS A 418 -30.19 -12.96 -1.27
CA LYS A 418 -31.35 -13.28 -0.41
C LYS A 418 -31.99 -12.05 0.24
N ALA A 419 -31.35 -10.89 0.12
CA ALA A 419 -31.82 -9.73 0.85
C ALA A 419 -33.06 -9.11 0.22
N LYS A 420 -33.97 -8.67 1.09
CA LYS A 420 -35.15 -7.92 0.69
C LYS A 420 -34.75 -6.47 0.37
N TYR A 421 -33.87 -5.89 1.17
CA TYR A 421 -33.35 -4.53 0.97
C TYR A 421 -31.85 -4.62 0.65
N ASN A 422 -31.43 -4.03 -0.46
CA ASN A 422 -30.02 -3.95 -0.84
C ASN A 422 -29.59 -2.51 -1.06
N LEU A 423 -28.42 -2.13 -0.54
CA LEU A 423 -27.76 -0.88 -0.84
C LEU A 423 -26.31 -1.13 -1.25
N ALA A 424 -25.96 -0.68 -2.46
CA ALA A 424 -24.59 -0.79 -2.96
C ALA A 424 -23.67 0.15 -2.17
N GLY A 425 -22.73 -0.47 -1.44
CA GLY A 425 -21.65 0.21 -0.74
C GLY A 425 -20.42 0.45 -1.62
N ARG A 426 -19.32 0.88 -0.99
CA ARG A 426 -18.07 1.23 -1.66
C ARG A 426 -16.89 0.44 -1.13
N ILE A 427 -15.98 0.06 -2.03
CA ILE A 427 -14.68 -0.47 -1.60
C ILE A 427 -13.80 0.64 -1.02
N SER A 428 -12.74 0.28 -0.29
CA SER A 428 -11.84 1.26 0.33
C SER A 428 -11.22 2.26 -0.66
N ALA A 429 -11.02 1.88 -1.93
CA ALA A 429 -10.53 2.80 -2.96
C ALA A 429 -11.55 3.88 -3.38
N GLU A 430 -12.84 3.69 -3.10
CA GLU A 430 -13.95 4.54 -3.54
C GLU A 430 -14.49 5.46 -2.44
N LYS A 431 -14.00 5.32 -1.21
CA LYS A 431 -14.41 6.12 -0.07
C LYS A 431 -13.21 6.69 0.68
N HIS A 432 -13.52 7.60 1.58
CA HIS A 432 -12.58 8.15 2.55
C HIS A 432 -12.98 7.66 3.93
N GLY A 433 -12.02 7.63 4.85
CA GLY A 433 -12.26 7.23 6.22
C GLY A 433 -10.96 6.83 6.89
N SER A 434 -11.08 6.12 8.01
CA SER A 434 -9.93 5.63 8.75
C SER A 434 -10.10 4.18 9.18
N PHE A 435 -8.96 3.49 9.27
CA PHE A 435 -8.85 2.16 9.87
C PHE A 435 -7.88 2.20 11.04
N THR A 436 -8.16 1.40 12.05
CA THR A 436 -7.29 1.14 13.20
C THR A 436 -6.71 -0.25 13.03
N ASN A 437 -5.39 -0.34 12.89
CA ASN A 437 -4.69 -1.59 12.66
C ASN A 437 -4.61 -2.45 13.94
N PHE A 438 -4.08 -3.67 13.84
CA PHE A 438 -3.95 -4.59 14.98
C PHE A 438 -3.01 -4.07 16.10
N GLU A 439 -2.14 -3.09 15.81
CA GLU A 439 -1.25 -2.43 16.77
C GLU A 439 -1.90 -1.19 17.43
N GLY A 440 -3.17 -0.90 17.09
CA GLY A 440 -3.91 0.25 17.63
C GLY A 440 -3.61 1.58 16.92
N ILE A 441 -2.90 1.56 15.79
CA ILE A 441 -2.57 2.76 15.01
C ILE A 441 -3.74 3.08 14.08
N THR A 442 -4.38 4.24 14.30
CA THR A 442 -5.43 4.78 13.41
C THR A 442 -4.82 5.55 12.25
N GLN A 443 -5.28 5.25 11.04
CA GLN A 443 -4.74 5.78 9.80
C GLN A 443 -5.85 6.23 8.86
N ASP A 444 -5.77 7.49 8.42
CA ASP A 444 -6.69 8.07 7.44
C ASP A 444 -6.32 7.61 6.01
N PHE A 445 -7.34 7.34 5.20
CA PHE A 445 -7.21 7.06 3.76
C PHE A 445 -8.17 7.91 2.94
N ARG A 446 -7.78 8.20 1.69
CA ARG A 446 -8.54 9.03 0.77
C ARG A 446 -9.11 8.21 -0.39
N ARG A 447 -10.23 8.69 -0.91
CA ARG A 447 -10.87 8.18 -2.12
C ARG A 447 -9.95 8.37 -3.34
N ALA A 448 -9.61 7.27 -4.01
CA ALA A 448 -8.74 7.26 -5.19
C ALA A 448 -9.52 7.18 -6.52
N ILE A 449 -10.69 6.52 -6.49
CA ILE A 449 -11.62 6.43 -7.63
C ILE A 449 -13.03 6.80 -7.16
N LYS A 450 -13.89 7.21 -8.09
CA LYS A 450 -15.31 7.46 -7.88
C LYS A 450 -16.06 6.13 -7.86
N GLY A 451 -16.93 5.95 -6.87
CA GLY A 451 -17.95 4.90 -6.89
C GLY A 451 -19.05 5.23 -7.90
N GLU A 452 -19.87 4.23 -8.25
CA GLU A 452 -20.94 4.38 -9.25
C GLU A 452 -22.06 5.34 -8.82
N ASN A 453 -22.33 5.42 -7.51
CA ASN A 453 -23.47 6.16 -6.96
C ASN A 453 -23.02 7.35 -6.09
N ASN A 454 -23.90 8.35 -5.98
CA ASN A 454 -23.67 9.54 -5.14
C ASN A 454 -23.88 9.30 -3.63
N TYR A 455 -24.35 8.11 -3.26
CA TYR A 455 -24.47 7.64 -1.87
C TYR A 455 -23.46 6.51 -1.61
N ASP A 456 -23.22 6.27 -0.33
CA ASP A 456 -22.39 5.21 0.23
C ASP A 456 -22.87 4.86 1.64
N GLU A 457 -22.18 3.95 2.30
CA GLU A 457 -22.52 3.48 3.64
C GLU A 457 -22.55 4.61 4.67
N LEU A 458 -21.59 5.54 4.60
CA LEU A 458 -21.55 6.72 5.46
C LEU A 458 -22.78 7.61 5.25
N THR A 459 -23.07 7.95 4.00
CA THR A 459 -24.23 8.79 3.63
C THR A 459 -25.54 8.12 4.06
N PHE A 460 -25.64 6.80 3.87
CA PHE A 460 -26.79 6.02 4.30
C PHE A 460 -27.00 6.10 5.81
N PHE A 461 -25.96 5.88 6.63
CA PHE A 461 -26.12 5.96 8.08
C PHE A 461 -26.45 7.38 8.56
N VAL A 462 -25.88 8.41 7.93
CA VAL A 462 -26.20 9.81 8.21
C VAL A 462 -27.68 10.11 7.92
N ASP A 463 -28.17 9.71 6.74
CA ASP A 463 -29.54 10.00 6.33
C ASP A 463 -30.55 9.15 7.12
N LEU A 464 -30.22 7.90 7.43
CA LEU A 464 -31.02 7.04 8.31
C LEU A 464 -31.18 7.64 9.71
N LEU A 465 -30.09 8.10 10.33
CA LEU A 465 -30.16 8.76 11.64
C LEU A 465 -31.05 10.01 11.62
N LYS A 466 -30.96 10.84 10.57
CA LYS A 466 -31.83 12.01 10.41
C LYS A 466 -33.30 11.64 10.28
N GLU A 467 -33.61 10.61 9.51
CA GLU A 467 -34.98 10.08 9.35
C GLU A 467 -35.54 9.52 10.67
N LEU A 468 -34.65 9.03 11.55
CA LEU A 468 -34.98 8.62 12.90
C LEU A 468 -35.06 9.80 13.89
N GLY A 469 -34.80 11.04 13.46
CA GLY A 469 -34.83 12.23 14.31
C GLY A 469 -33.56 12.44 15.15
N VAL A 470 -32.47 11.75 14.81
CA VAL A 470 -31.18 11.81 15.51
C VAL A 470 -30.19 12.66 14.72
N LYS A 471 -29.54 13.61 15.38
CA LYS A 471 -28.48 14.41 14.77
C LYS A 471 -27.19 13.57 14.64
N PRO A 472 -26.67 13.29 13.42
CA PRO A 472 -25.47 12.49 13.24
C PRO A 472 -24.22 13.19 13.81
N ILE A 473 -23.31 12.40 14.40
CA ILE A 473 -22.02 12.88 14.96
C ILE A 473 -20.83 12.19 14.29
N GLY A 474 -19.66 12.86 14.26
CA GLY A 474 -18.41 12.27 13.79
C GLY A 474 -17.58 13.20 12.89
N ARG A 475 -16.28 12.94 12.81
CA ARG A 475 -15.29 13.74 12.03
C ARG A 475 -15.71 13.89 10.56
N THR A 476 -16.20 12.81 9.96
CA THR A 476 -16.61 12.78 8.55
C THR A 476 -18.00 13.34 8.31
N VAL A 477 -18.83 13.52 9.34
CA VAL A 477 -20.15 14.16 9.18
C VAL A 477 -19.97 15.63 8.79
N GLN A 478 -18.97 16.32 9.35
CA GLN A 478 -18.60 17.68 8.95
C GLN A 478 -18.02 17.72 7.53
N GLU A 479 -17.18 16.75 7.15
CA GLU A 479 -16.61 16.67 5.80
C GLU A 479 -17.67 16.37 4.72
N ILE A 480 -18.62 15.46 5.00
CA ILE A 480 -19.77 15.16 4.12
C ILE A 480 -20.71 16.36 4.03
N GLN A 481 -20.92 17.11 5.12
CA GLN A 481 -21.73 18.33 5.12
C GLN A 481 -21.07 19.47 4.34
N ASN A 482 -19.74 19.56 4.34
CA ASN A 482 -18.97 20.57 3.60
C ASN A 482 -18.72 20.20 2.13
N ALA A 483 -18.97 18.94 1.73
CA ALA A 483 -18.77 18.43 0.37
C ALA A 483 -20.07 18.36 -0.47
N LYS A 484 -21.23 18.69 0.12
CA LYS A 484 -22.47 19.01 -0.58
C LYS A 484 -22.50 20.51 -0.89
#